data_AF-W8C391-F1
#
_entry.id   AF-W8C391-F1
#
_cell.length_a   1.000
_cell.length_b   1.000
_cell.length_c   1.000
_cell.angle_alpha   90.00
_cell.angle_beta   90.00
_cell.angle_gamma   90.00
#
_symmetry.space_group_name_H-M   'P 1'
#
loop_
_entity.id
_entity.type
_entity.pdbx_description
1 polymer ?
#
loop_
_entity_poly.entity_id
_entity_poly.type
_entity_poly.pdbx_seq_one_letter_code
_entity_poly.pdbx_strand_id
1 'polypeptide(L)'
;MYNGKTGSIACFSFRLLLAELPIYMNNLPLGIDRLSELYVICNEIRRYFSGREPKEAEQFWRRREIRVLHTMVNCALIMKKFNLIDDIIRGMVLECNDISKEERRALYSAWGRIYLQIGDIFGAEQKFAEARRMREINSTPDLRDLVDKGLITVAENDFRGAYAIFQKALHLEPGNTMILNNMGVCLLYEGKLKDAIKLFEHAINLNPQKSLNESLLVNLSTLYELESNNSKHKKLNLLRLINKYKPDLNMDLKVCLKLDSTN
;
A
#
# COMPACT_ATOMS: atom_id res chain seq x y z
N MET A 1 -17.08 -38.25 -5.56
CA MET A 1 -16.87 -37.23 -6.61
C MET A 1 -18.22 -36.92 -7.24
N TYR A 2 -18.56 -35.66 -7.52
CA TYR A 2 -19.87 -35.29 -8.05
C TYR A 2 -20.05 -35.90 -9.45
N ASN A 3 -20.86 -36.95 -9.57
CA ASN A 3 -21.12 -37.62 -10.84
C ASN A 3 -21.65 -36.61 -11.87
N GLY A 4 -20.98 -36.50 -13.03
CA GLY A 4 -21.40 -35.71 -14.17
C GLY A 4 -20.97 -34.23 -14.18
N LYS A 5 -20.25 -33.73 -13.16
CA LYS A 5 -19.71 -32.36 -13.19
C LYS A 5 -18.27 -32.35 -13.70
N THR A 6 -18.03 -31.67 -14.83
CA THR A 6 -16.70 -31.37 -15.35
C THR A 6 -16.17 -30.06 -14.74
N GLY A 7 -14.92 -30.05 -14.29
CA GLY A 7 -14.29 -28.86 -13.69
C GLY A 7 -13.31 -29.20 -12.56
N SER A 8 -12.53 -28.21 -12.13
CA SER A 8 -11.56 -28.36 -11.03
C SER A 8 -12.19 -28.06 -9.66
N ILE A 9 -11.95 -28.96 -8.69
CA ILE A 9 -12.37 -28.83 -7.28
C ILE A 9 -11.54 -27.77 -6.54
N ALA A 10 -10.42 -27.31 -7.12
CA ALA A 10 -9.60 -26.28 -6.50
C ALA A 10 -10.39 -24.97 -6.41
N CYS A 11 -10.55 -24.47 -5.18
CA CYS A 11 -11.22 -23.21 -4.91
C CYS A 11 -10.44 -22.04 -5.51
N PHE A 12 -11.13 -20.92 -5.74
CA PHE A 12 -10.52 -19.72 -6.32
C PHE A 12 -9.29 -19.25 -5.53
N SER A 13 -9.33 -19.30 -4.19
CA SER A 13 -8.21 -18.88 -3.35
C SER A 13 -6.93 -19.68 -3.62
N PHE A 14 -7.03 -20.99 -3.87
CA PHE A 14 -5.87 -21.80 -4.23
C PHE A 14 -5.34 -21.47 -5.63
N ARG A 15 -6.22 -21.17 -6.59
CA ARG A 15 -5.81 -20.77 -7.94
C ARG A 15 -5.10 -19.42 -7.92
N LEU A 16 -5.61 -18.46 -7.15
CA LEU A 16 -4.97 -17.16 -6.96
C LEU A 16 -3.60 -17.33 -6.30
N LEU A 17 -3.51 -18.11 -5.23
CA LEU A 17 -2.23 -18.39 -4.56
C LEU A 17 -1.21 -19.04 -5.50
N LEU A 18 -1.65 -19.99 -6.33
CA LEU A 18 -0.77 -20.65 -7.32
C LEU A 18 -0.27 -19.68 -8.41
N ALA A 19 -1.09 -18.70 -8.77
CA ALA A 19 -0.70 -17.62 -9.68
C ALA A 19 0.26 -16.61 -9.00
N GLU A 20 0.10 -16.37 -7.70
CA GLU A 20 0.93 -15.46 -6.90
C GLU A 20 2.28 -16.06 -6.50
N LEU A 21 2.37 -17.37 -6.33
CA LEU A 21 3.56 -18.06 -5.82
C LEU A 21 4.88 -17.68 -6.54
N PRO A 22 4.93 -17.56 -7.89
CA PRO A 22 6.14 -17.10 -8.57
C PRO A 22 6.60 -15.70 -8.14
N ILE A 23 5.70 -14.80 -7.76
CA ILE A 23 6.03 -13.43 -7.32
C ILE A 23 6.89 -13.49 -6.06
N TYR A 24 6.52 -14.33 -5.10
CA TYR A 24 7.28 -14.54 -3.86
C TYR A 24 8.62 -15.25 -4.08
N MET A 25 8.73 -16.01 -5.17
CA MET A 25 9.99 -16.63 -5.61
C MET A 25 10.82 -15.72 -6.53
N ASN A 26 10.48 -14.43 -6.62
CA ASN A 26 11.15 -13.43 -7.47
C ASN A 26 11.08 -13.75 -8.98
N ASN A 27 10.11 -14.55 -9.41
CA ASN A 27 9.79 -14.81 -10.82
C ASN A 27 8.52 -14.05 -11.22
N LEU A 28 8.66 -12.74 -11.33
CA LEU A 28 7.57 -11.80 -11.64
C LEU A 28 6.92 -12.04 -13.02
N PRO A 29 7.67 -12.34 -14.11
CA PRO A 29 7.07 -12.61 -15.42
C PRO A 29 6.12 -13.81 -15.39
N LEU A 30 6.52 -14.93 -14.77
CA LEU A 30 5.64 -16.08 -14.65
C LEU A 30 4.41 -15.78 -13.78
N GLY A 31 4.58 -14.95 -12.74
CA GLY A 31 3.46 -14.51 -11.91
C GLY A 31 2.43 -13.70 -12.70
N ILE A 32 2.87 -12.74 -13.51
CA ILE A 32 1.95 -11.92 -14.31
C ILE A 32 1.26 -12.75 -15.41
N ASP A 33 1.94 -13.72 -16.02
CA ASP A 33 1.35 -14.61 -17.02
C ASP A 33 0.23 -15.46 -16.41
N ARG A 34 0.50 -16.11 -15.26
CA ARG A 34 -0.52 -16.90 -14.53
C ARG A 34 -1.70 -16.07 -14.04
N LEU A 35 -1.44 -14.84 -13.58
CA LEU A 35 -2.52 -13.94 -13.17
C LEU A 35 -3.36 -13.51 -14.37
N SER A 36 -2.75 -13.31 -15.53
CA SER A 36 -3.45 -12.98 -16.77
C SER A 36 -4.35 -14.14 -17.23
N GLU A 37 -3.85 -15.38 -17.18
CA GLU A 37 -4.67 -16.58 -17.44
C GLU A 37 -5.86 -16.67 -16.48
N LEU A 38 -5.61 -16.48 -15.17
CA LEU A 38 -6.66 -16.51 -14.16
C LEU A 38 -7.69 -15.38 -14.37
N TYR A 39 -7.25 -14.20 -14.79
CA TYR A 39 -8.12 -13.08 -15.14
C TYR A 39 -9.04 -13.44 -16.32
N VAL A 40 -8.49 -14.00 -17.40
CA VAL A 40 -9.28 -14.45 -18.56
C VAL A 40 -10.36 -15.45 -18.12
N ILE A 41 -9.99 -16.45 -17.32
CA ILE A 41 -10.95 -17.43 -16.78
C ILE A 41 -12.05 -16.74 -15.95
N CYS A 42 -11.69 -15.81 -15.08
CA CYS A 42 -12.68 -15.08 -14.27
C CYS A 42 -13.62 -14.25 -15.15
N ASN A 43 -13.10 -13.63 -16.20
CA ASN A 43 -13.87 -12.82 -17.15
C ASN A 43 -14.83 -13.68 -17.97
N GLU A 44 -14.38 -14.84 -18.48
CA GLU A 44 -15.22 -15.80 -19.21
C GLU A 44 -16.37 -16.31 -18.35
N ILE A 45 -16.10 -16.69 -17.09
CA ILE A 45 -17.15 -17.16 -16.18
C ILE A 45 -18.11 -16.03 -15.84
N ARG A 46 -17.61 -14.80 -15.60
CA ARG A 46 -18.48 -13.64 -15.38
C ARG A 46 -19.39 -13.39 -16.58
N ARG A 47 -18.84 -13.38 -17.80
CA ARG A 47 -19.60 -13.21 -19.05
C ARG A 47 -20.64 -14.32 -19.24
N TYR A 48 -20.31 -15.55 -18.86
CA TYR A 48 -21.26 -16.66 -18.89
C TYR A 48 -22.50 -16.38 -18.02
N PHE A 49 -22.32 -15.80 -16.83
CA PHE A 49 -23.42 -15.44 -15.94
C PHE A 49 -24.10 -14.11 -16.28
N SER A 50 -23.56 -13.35 -17.24
CA SER A 50 -24.13 -12.06 -17.63
C SER A 50 -25.52 -12.23 -18.24
N GLY A 51 -26.53 -11.66 -17.59
CA GLY A 51 -27.93 -11.82 -17.96
C GLY A 51 -28.52 -13.21 -17.68
N ARG A 52 -27.85 -14.07 -16.89
CA ARG A 52 -28.35 -15.39 -16.48
C ARG A 52 -28.56 -15.46 -14.97
N GLU A 53 -29.50 -16.30 -14.53
CA GLU A 53 -29.66 -16.62 -13.11
C GLU A 53 -28.62 -17.67 -12.66
N PRO A 54 -28.13 -17.60 -11.40
CA PRO A 54 -28.44 -16.57 -10.40
C PRO A 54 -27.66 -15.27 -10.65
N LYS A 55 -28.33 -14.11 -10.63
CA LYS A 55 -27.68 -12.80 -10.84
C LYS A 55 -26.53 -12.52 -9.87
N GLU A 56 -26.58 -13.11 -8.68
CA GLU A 56 -25.51 -12.99 -7.67
C GLU A 56 -24.19 -13.63 -8.14
N ALA A 57 -24.23 -14.61 -9.06
CA ALA A 57 -23.03 -15.27 -9.57
C ALA A 57 -22.16 -14.31 -10.39
N GLU A 58 -22.75 -13.44 -11.20
CA GLU A 58 -22.00 -12.45 -11.98
C GLU A 58 -21.25 -11.48 -11.05
N GLN A 59 -21.94 -10.93 -10.05
CA GLN A 59 -21.33 -10.05 -9.04
C GLN A 59 -20.24 -10.76 -8.24
N PHE A 60 -20.46 -12.02 -7.89
CA PHE A 60 -19.49 -12.81 -7.14
C PHE A 60 -18.20 -13.05 -7.93
N TRP A 61 -18.30 -13.40 -9.21
CA TRP A 61 -17.14 -13.55 -10.08
C TRP A 61 -16.47 -12.21 -10.41
N ARG A 62 -17.23 -11.12 -10.44
CA ARG A 62 -16.66 -9.76 -10.56
C ARG A 62 -15.75 -9.41 -9.38
N ARG A 63 -16.15 -9.72 -8.14
CA ARG A 63 -15.27 -9.50 -6.96
C ARG A 63 -13.96 -10.27 -7.06
N ARG A 64 -14.00 -11.48 -7.64
CA ARG A 64 -12.80 -12.31 -7.88
C ARG A 64 -11.92 -11.71 -8.96
N GLU A 65 -12.50 -11.27 -10.07
CA GLU A 65 -11.81 -10.57 -11.15
C GLU A 65 -11.09 -9.33 -10.64
N ILE A 66 -11.76 -8.47 -9.86
CA ILE A 66 -11.15 -7.29 -9.23
C ILE A 66 -9.97 -7.67 -8.34
N ARG A 67 -10.09 -8.76 -7.57
CA ARG A 67 -8.99 -9.24 -6.73
C ARG A 67 -7.78 -9.69 -7.55
N VAL A 68 -7.98 -10.40 -8.67
CA VAL A 68 -6.89 -10.77 -9.58
C VAL A 68 -6.22 -9.53 -10.14
N LEU A 69 -7.02 -8.56 -10.61
CA LEU A 69 -6.49 -7.32 -11.18
C LEU A 69 -5.70 -6.49 -10.15
N HIS A 70 -6.12 -6.42 -8.88
CA HIS A 70 -5.33 -5.79 -7.80
C HIS A 70 -3.96 -6.48 -7.63
N THR A 71 -3.93 -7.82 -7.63
CA THR A 71 -2.66 -8.56 -7.57
C THR A 71 -1.80 -8.29 -8.81
N MET A 72 -2.40 -8.19 -10.00
CA MET A 72 -1.69 -7.81 -11.23
C MET A 72 -1.07 -6.42 -11.13
N VAL A 73 -1.81 -5.43 -10.61
CA VAL A 73 -1.28 -4.06 -10.37
C VAL A 73 -0.08 -4.12 -9.43
N ASN A 74 -0.17 -4.86 -8.32
CA ASN A 74 0.95 -5.02 -7.38
C ASN A 74 2.18 -5.66 -8.05
N CYS A 75 1.98 -6.73 -8.83
CA CYS A 75 3.06 -7.36 -9.59
C CYS A 75 3.68 -6.38 -10.61
N ALA A 76 2.83 -5.67 -11.37
CA ALA A 76 3.26 -4.69 -12.35
C ALA A 76 4.03 -3.50 -11.72
N LEU A 77 3.67 -3.09 -10.49
CA LEU A 77 4.41 -2.08 -9.72
C LEU A 77 5.82 -2.55 -9.39
N ILE A 78 5.99 -3.78 -8.92
CA ILE A 78 7.32 -4.37 -8.64
C ILE A 78 8.13 -4.46 -9.94
N MET A 79 7.49 -4.83 -11.06
CA MET A 79 8.10 -4.88 -12.38
C MET A 79 8.32 -3.50 -13.02
N LYS A 80 7.83 -2.41 -12.42
CA LYS A 80 7.84 -1.05 -12.97
C LYS A 80 7.17 -0.94 -14.36
N LYS A 81 6.14 -1.76 -14.62
CA LYS A 81 5.36 -1.77 -15.86
C LYS A 81 4.17 -0.80 -15.76
N PHE A 82 4.45 0.50 -15.83
CA PHE A 82 3.44 1.55 -15.58
C PHE A 82 2.31 1.62 -16.61
N ASN A 83 2.61 1.33 -17.89
CA ASN A 83 1.57 1.27 -18.93
C ASN A 83 0.50 0.22 -18.61
N LEU A 84 0.93 -0.96 -18.17
CA LEU A 84 0.01 -2.03 -17.76
C LEU A 84 -0.85 -1.62 -16.55
N ILE A 85 -0.28 -0.87 -15.61
CA ILE A 85 -1.04 -0.35 -14.46
C ILE A 85 -2.09 0.66 -14.92
N ASP A 86 -1.73 1.57 -15.85
CA ASP A 86 -2.66 2.54 -16.41
C ASP A 86 -3.84 1.84 -17.10
N ASP A 87 -3.54 0.85 -17.96
CA ASP A 87 -4.55 0.08 -18.68
C ASP A 87 -5.50 -0.65 -17.71
N ILE A 88 -4.95 -1.31 -16.68
CA ILE A 88 -5.74 -2.05 -15.69
C ILE A 88 -6.65 -1.10 -14.89
N ILE A 89 -6.09 -0.03 -14.30
CA ILE A 89 -6.87 0.89 -13.47
C ILE A 89 -7.91 1.64 -14.32
N ARG A 90 -7.54 2.06 -15.54
CA ARG A 90 -8.47 2.66 -16.50
C ARG A 90 -9.61 1.71 -16.85
N GLY A 91 -9.33 0.44 -17.11
CA GLY A 91 -10.34 -0.59 -17.34
C GLY A 91 -11.27 -0.76 -16.13
N MET A 92 -10.71 -0.83 -14.91
CA MET A 92 -11.53 -0.91 -13.68
C MET A 92 -12.46 0.28 -13.52
N VAL A 93 -11.98 1.49 -13.83
CA VAL A 93 -12.77 2.71 -13.66
C VAL A 93 -13.81 2.83 -14.78
N LEU A 94 -13.44 2.66 -16.05
CA LEU A 94 -14.33 2.92 -17.17
C LEU A 94 -15.32 1.79 -17.45
N GLU A 95 -14.89 0.54 -17.31
CA GLU A 95 -15.70 -0.62 -17.69
C GLU A 95 -16.54 -1.17 -16.54
N CYS A 96 -16.33 -0.67 -15.31
CA CYS A 96 -17.10 -1.10 -14.15
C CYS A 96 -18.22 -0.10 -13.83
N ASN A 97 -19.46 -0.49 -14.15
CA ASN A 97 -20.66 0.28 -13.79
C ASN A 97 -21.08 0.07 -12.33
N ASP A 98 -20.70 -1.07 -11.73
CA ASP A 98 -21.14 -1.47 -10.38
C ASP A 98 -20.21 -1.02 -9.24
N ILE A 99 -19.09 -0.36 -9.54
CA ILE A 99 -18.23 0.17 -8.47
C ILE A 99 -18.92 1.37 -7.81
N SER A 100 -18.97 1.34 -6.49
CA SER A 100 -19.47 2.46 -5.72
C SER A 100 -18.63 3.71 -5.99
N LYS A 101 -19.23 4.88 -5.78
CA LYS A 101 -18.56 6.17 -5.90
C LYS A 101 -17.27 6.21 -5.04
N GLU A 102 -17.32 5.58 -3.88
CA GLU A 102 -16.22 5.54 -2.92
C GLU A 102 -15.07 4.60 -3.36
N GLU A 103 -15.38 3.44 -3.93
CA GLU A 103 -14.37 2.55 -4.53
C GLU A 103 -13.69 3.22 -5.73
N ARG A 104 -14.48 3.88 -6.58
CA ARG A 104 -13.95 4.65 -7.72
C ARG A 104 -13.01 5.74 -7.25
N ARG A 105 -13.40 6.48 -6.20
CA ARG A 105 -12.57 7.51 -5.57
C ARG A 105 -11.27 6.94 -5.02
N ALA A 106 -11.32 5.77 -4.37
CA ALA A 106 -10.13 5.09 -3.86
C ALA A 106 -9.17 4.68 -5.00
N LEU A 107 -9.70 4.19 -6.13
CA LEU A 107 -8.90 3.85 -7.31
C LEU A 107 -8.18 5.07 -7.90
N TYR A 108 -8.85 6.21 -8.05
CA TYR A 108 -8.20 7.44 -8.53
C TYR A 108 -7.09 7.92 -7.59
N SER A 109 -7.31 7.84 -6.28
CA SER A 109 -6.27 8.16 -5.29
C SER A 109 -5.08 7.20 -5.38
N ALA A 110 -5.32 5.88 -5.47
CA ALA A 110 -4.25 4.91 -5.68
C ALA A 110 -3.48 5.18 -6.99
N TRP A 111 -4.19 5.49 -8.07
CA TRP A 111 -3.59 5.83 -9.37
C TRP A 111 -2.70 7.06 -9.27
N GLY A 112 -3.14 8.12 -8.59
CA GLY A 112 -2.33 9.33 -8.37
C GLY A 112 -1.05 9.06 -7.58
N ARG A 113 -1.11 8.19 -6.56
CA ARG A 113 0.07 7.79 -5.78
C ARG A 113 1.09 7.00 -6.61
N ILE A 114 0.61 6.16 -7.54
CA ILE A 114 1.48 5.45 -8.49
C ILE A 114 2.16 6.46 -9.44
N TYR A 115 1.43 7.48 -9.89
CA TYR A 115 1.99 8.56 -10.71
C TYR A 115 3.06 9.36 -9.96
N LEU A 116 2.88 9.61 -8.66
CA LEU A 116 3.95 10.20 -7.84
C LEU A 116 5.19 9.30 -7.76
N GLN A 117 5.02 7.99 -7.65
CA GLN A 117 6.13 7.03 -7.59
C GLN A 117 6.99 7.03 -8.87
N ILE A 118 6.40 7.35 -10.03
CA ILE A 118 7.13 7.50 -11.29
C ILE A 118 7.70 8.90 -11.52
N GLY A 119 7.39 9.84 -10.63
CA GLY A 119 7.80 11.25 -10.74
C GLY A 119 6.90 12.12 -11.62
N ASP A 120 5.75 11.62 -12.08
CA ASP A 120 4.77 12.41 -12.84
C ASP A 120 3.80 13.11 -11.88
N ILE A 121 4.25 14.26 -11.36
CA ILE A 121 3.49 15.10 -10.43
C ILE A 121 2.20 15.62 -11.09
N PHE A 122 2.27 15.99 -12.38
CA PHE A 122 1.14 16.55 -13.10
C PHE A 122 0.04 15.51 -13.32
N GLY A 123 0.40 14.31 -13.77
CA GLY A 123 -0.54 13.21 -13.91
C GLY A 123 -1.12 12.80 -12.56
N ALA A 124 -0.32 12.77 -11.50
CA ALA A 124 -0.80 12.50 -10.14
C ALA A 124 -1.88 13.51 -9.70
N GLU A 125 -1.61 14.80 -9.87
CA GLU A 125 -2.54 15.86 -9.48
C GLU A 125 -3.87 15.79 -10.24
N GLN A 126 -3.85 15.40 -11.51
CA GLN A 126 -5.08 15.15 -12.27
C GLN A 126 -5.89 14.00 -11.65
N LYS A 127 -5.26 12.87 -11.32
CA LYS A 127 -5.97 11.73 -10.72
C LYS A 127 -6.52 12.08 -9.33
N PHE A 128 -5.75 12.81 -8.52
CA PHE A 128 -6.22 13.30 -7.23
C PHE A 128 -7.36 14.31 -7.37
N ALA A 129 -7.35 15.17 -8.38
CA ALA A 129 -8.45 16.08 -8.65
C ALA A 129 -9.75 15.33 -8.96
N GLU A 130 -9.71 14.27 -9.75
CA GLU A 130 -10.87 13.39 -9.98
C GLU A 130 -11.34 12.72 -8.68
N ALA A 131 -10.42 12.21 -7.86
CA ALA A 131 -10.78 11.65 -6.55
C ALA A 131 -11.48 12.69 -5.65
N ARG A 132 -10.99 13.93 -5.62
CA ARG A 132 -11.58 15.01 -4.82
C ARG A 132 -12.96 15.43 -5.32
N ARG A 133 -13.19 15.45 -6.63
CA ARG A 133 -14.53 15.72 -7.23
C ARG A 133 -15.57 14.68 -6.82
N MET A 134 -15.14 13.46 -6.53
CA MET A 134 -16.03 12.38 -6.07
C MET A 134 -16.37 12.46 -4.59
N ARG A 135 -15.76 13.36 -3.82
CA ARG A 135 -16.15 13.60 -2.43
C ARG A 135 -17.58 14.13 -2.34
N GLU A 136 -18.22 13.95 -1.20
CA GLU A 136 -19.49 14.61 -0.91
C GLU A 136 -19.31 16.13 -0.87
N ILE A 137 -20.31 16.84 -1.42
CA ILE A 137 -20.33 18.30 -1.48
C ILE A 137 -20.39 18.83 -0.03
N ASN A 138 -19.55 19.83 0.28
CA ASN A 138 -19.39 20.43 1.62
C ASN A 138 -18.84 19.51 2.71
N SER A 139 -18.38 18.31 2.38
CA SER A 139 -17.66 17.46 3.34
C SER A 139 -16.25 18.00 3.61
N THR A 140 -15.82 17.90 4.87
CA THR A 140 -14.44 18.22 5.28
C THR A 140 -13.45 17.25 4.63
N PRO A 141 -12.19 17.67 4.35
CA PRO A 141 -11.16 16.75 3.89
C PRO A 141 -11.00 15.56 4.84
N ASP A 142 -11.13 14.36 4.29
CA ASP A 142 -10.89 13.13 5.04
C ASP A 142 -9.40 12.76 5.01
N LEU A 143 -9.08 11.63 5.62
CA LEU A 143 -7.70 11.15 5.67
C LEU A 143 -7.09 10.97 4.27
N ARG A 144 -7.86 10.46 3.32
CA ARG A 144 -7.38 10.21 1.96
C ARG A 144 -6.96 11.51 1.29
N ASP A 145 -7.81 12.54 1.39
CA ASP A 145 -7.52 13.86 0.82
C ASP A 145 -6.26 14.49 1.44
N LEU A 146 -6.10 14.37 2.76
CA LEU A 146 -4.92 14.90 3.46
C LEU A 146 -3.64 14.15 3.07
N VAL A 147 -3.71 12.82 2.95
CA VAL A 147 -2.57 12.00 2.52
C VAL A 147 -2.18 12.34 1.09
N ASP A 148 -3.14 12.39 0.16
CA ASP A 148 -2.88 12.68 -1.25
C ASP A 148 -2.26 14.07 -1.43
N LYS A 149 -2.83 15.07 -0.74
CA LYS A 149 -2.29 16.43 -0.73
C LYS A 149 -0.88 16.48 -0.12
N GLY A 150 -0.68 15.80 1.01
CA GLY A 150 0.62 15.75 1.67
C GLY A 150 1.70 15.15 0.75
N LEU A 151 1.38 14.07 0.04
CA LEU A 151 2.30 13.43 -0.91
C LEU A 151 2.64 14.33 -2.11
N ILE A 152 1.67 15.03 -2.68
CA ILE A 152 1.92 16.04 -3.74
C ILE A 152 2.85 17.14 -3.21
N THR A 153 2.57 17.65 -2.01
CA THR A 153 3.36 18.73 -1.41
C THR A 153 4.81 18.29 -1.14
N VAL A 154 5.03 17.02 -0.78
CA VAL A 154 6.38 16.42 -0.71
C VAL A 154 7.04 16.40 -2.08
N ALA A 155 6.32 15.98 -3.13
CA ALA A 155 6.86 15.91 -4.48
C ALA A 155 7.23 17.31 -5.04
N GLU A 156 6.57 18.35 -4.57
CA GLU A 156 6.88 19.76 -4.85
C GLU A 156 8.05 20.33 -4.02
N ASN A 157 8.66 19.51 -3.15
CA ASN A 157 9.72 19.88 -2.19
C ASN A 157 9.30 20.87 -1.09
N ASP A 158 8.00 21.10 -0.86
CA ASP A 158 7.52 21.85 0.31
C ASP A 158 7.35 20.92 1.52
N PHE A 159 8.48 20.49 2.08
CA PHE A 159 8.50 19.58 3.23
C PHE A 159 7.83 20.19 4.47
N ARG A 160 7.88 21.52 4.63
CA ARG A 160 7.26 22.23 5.74
C ARG A 160 5.74 22.19 5.65
N GLY A 161 5.19 22.52 4.48
CA GLY A 161 3.77 22.45 4.20
C GLY A 161 3.26 21.02 4.28
N ALA A 162 3.99 20.06 3.71
CA ALA A 162 3.66 18.65 3.77
C ALA A 162 3.58 18.14 5.22
N TYR A 163 4.56 18.47 6.06
CA TYR A 163 4.55 18.10 7.48
C TYR A 163 3.30 18.64 8.20
N ALA A 164 2.92 19.89 7.97
CA ALA A 164 1.70 20.47 8.54
C ALA A 164 0.42 19.78 8.05
N ILE A 165 0.37 19.33 6.79
CA ILE A 165 -0.74 18.56 6.26
C ILE A 165 -0.79 17.17 6.91
N PHE A 166 0.34 16.47 7.01
CA PHE A 166 0.41 15.17 7.66
C PHE A 166 0.11 15.23 9.16
N GLN A 167 0.42 16.34 9.85
CA GLN A 167 -0.04 16.54 11.23
C GLN A 167 -1.57 16.52 11.35
N LYS A 168 -2.29 17.11 10.38
CA LYS A 168 -3.75 17.03 10.33
C LYS A 168 -4.23 15.60 10.05
N ALA A 169 -3.55 14.90 9.14
CA ALA A 169 -3.87 13.50 8.82
C ALA A 169 -3.67 12.59 10.04
N LEU A 170 -2.59 12.79 10.80
CA LEU A 170 -2.29 12.05 12.03
C LEU A 170 -3.31 12.29 13.15
N HIS A 171 -3.94 13.49 13.19
CA HIS A 171 -5.04 13.74 14.12
C HIS A 171 -6.29 12.91 13.80
N LEU A 172 -6.55 12.63 12.51
CA LEU A 172 -7.66 11.76 12.11
C LEU A 172 -7.38 10.29 12.41
N GLU A 173 -6.13 9.84 12.20
CA GLU A 173 -5.70 8.49 12.56
C GLU A 173 -4.42 8.48 13.41
N PRO A 174 -4.56 8.58 14.75
CA PRO A 174 -3.42 8.48 15.64
C PRO A 174 -2.66 7.16 15.47
N GLY A 175 -1.34 7.27 15.36
CA GLY A 175 -0.44 6.14 15.21
C GLY A 175 -0.48 5.45 13.85
N ASN A 176 -0.98 6.10 12.79
CA ASN A 176 -0.80 5.60 11.42
C ASN A 176 0.68 5.73 11.01
N THR A 177 1.38 4.59 10.89
CA THR A 177 2.82 4.53 10.60
C THR A 177 3.18 5.14 9.25
N MET A 178 2.32 5.03 8.23
CA MET A 178 2.60 5.63 6.92
C MET A 178 2.69 7.16 7.03
N ILE A 179 1.78 7.77 7.79
CA ILE A 179 1.78 9.23 8.03
C ILE A 179 3.03 9.63 8.82
N LEU A 180 3.35 8.88 9.89
CA LEU A 180 4.55 9.12 10.69
C LEU A 180 5.83 9.02 9.87
N ASN A 181 5.91 8.03 8.96
CA ASN A 181 7.05 7.87 8.06
C ASN A 181 7.19 9.09 7.13
N ASN A 182 6.09 9.54 6.51
CA ASN A 182 6.13 10.73 5.64
C ASN A 182 6.47 12.00 6.42
N MET A 183 5.99 12.15 7.65
CA MET A 183 6.40 13.25 8.55
C MET A 183 7.89 13.18 8.88
N GLY A 184 8.42 11.98 9.19
CA GLY A 184 9.84 11.76 9.42
C GLY A 184 10.69 12.12 8.20
N VAL A 185 10.25 11.75 7.00
CA VAL A 185 10.87 12.16 5.72
C VAL A 185 10.88 13.69 5.59
N CYS A 186 9.76 14.36 5.84
CA CYS A 186 9.70 15.82 5.79
C CYS A 186 10.72 16.46 6.75
N LEU A 187 10.78 15.98 8.00
CA LEU A 187 11.74 16.48 9.00
C LEU A 187 13.19 16.25 8.58
N LEU A 188 13.51 15.12 7.96
CA LEU A 188 14.84 14.83 7.44
C LEU A 188 15.26 15.81 6.35
N TYR A 189 14.39 16.05 5.37
CA TYR A 189 14.66 17.00 4.29
C TYR A 189 14.77 18.45 4.79
N GLU A 190 14.12 18.79 5.91
CA GLU A 190 14.33 20.05 6.62
C GLU A 190 15.61 20.07 7.50
N GLY A 191 16.39 19.00 7.54
CA GLY A 191 17.60 18.88 8.38
C GLY A 191 17.32 18.67 9.88
N LYS A 192 16.06 18.41 10.25
CA LYS A 192 15.61 18.24 11.65
C LYS A 192 15.68 16.78 12.10
N LEU A 193 16.87 16.19 11.98
CA LEU A 193 17.13 14.78 12.32
C LEU A 193 16.64 14.39 13.74
N LYS A 194 16.93 15.24 14.73
CA LYS A 194 16.54 15.00 16.14
C LYS A 194 15.03 15.00 16.34
N ASP A 195 14.31 15.82 15.59
CA ASP A 195 12.85 15.88 15.70
C ASP A 195 12.21 14.66 15.03
N ALA A 196 12.78 14.16 13.92
CA ALA A 196 12.35 12.91 13.30
C ALA A 196 12.51 11.71 14.24
N ILE A 197 13.63 11.65 14.98
CA ILE A 197 13.86 10.63 16.01
C ILE A 197 12.81 10.73 17.11
N LYS A 198 12.59 11.92 17.68
CA LYS A 198 11.58 12.13 18.72
C LYS A 198 10.18 11.76 18.26
N LEU A 199 9.83 12.05 17.00
CA LEU A 199 8.54 11.68 16.42
C LEU A 199 8.31 10.17 16.46
N PHE A 200 9.28 9.38 16.01
CA PHE A 200 9.17 7.92 16.02
C PHE A 200 9.24 7.33 17.43
N GLU A 201 10.12 7.83 18.30
CA GLU A 201 10.18 7.42 19.70
C GLU A 201 8.85 7.70 20.43
N HIS A 202 8.24 8.86 20.18
CA HIS A 202 6.94 9.20 20.73
C HIS A 202 5.84 8.27 20.20
N ALA A 203 5.84 7.95 18.90
CA ALA A 203 4.91 6.99 18.33
C ALA A 203 5.02 5.59 18.96
N ILE A 204 6.25 5.13 19.23
CA ILE A 204 6.49 3.86 19.95
C ILE A 204 5.95 3.96 21.38
N ASN A 205 6.19 5.06 22.09
CA ASN A 205 5.72 5.23 23.46
C ASN A 205 4.20 5.30 23.58
N LEU A 206 3.51 5.93 22.61
CA LEU A 206 2.06 6.04 22.60
C LEU A 206 1.37 4.70 22.33
N ASN A 207 1.85 3.93 21.35
CA ASN A 207 1.28 2.64 21.01
C ASN A 207 2.36 1.66 20.52
N PRO A 208 3.05 0.97 21.44
CA PRO A 208 4.13 0.06 21.09
C PRO A 208 3.67 -1.04 20.13
N GLN A 209 2.47 -1.59 20.30
CA GLN A 209 1.95 -2.69 19.48
C GLN A 209 1.80 -2.32 18.00
N LYS A 210 1.24 -1.13 17.75
CA LYS A 210 1.00 -0.61 16.40
C LYS A 210 2.28 -0.07 15.75
N SER A 211 3.07 0.67 16.54
CA SER A 211 4.25 1.39 16.05
C SER A 211 5.48 0.50 15.85
N LEU A 212 5.64 -0.58 16.61
CA LEU A 212 6.71 -1.56 16.41
C LEU A 212 6.40 -2.45 15.19
N ASN A 213 6.72 -1.93 14.00
CA ASN A 213 6.62 -2.59 12.71
C ASN A 213 7.89 -2.33 11.88
N GLU A 214 8.05 -3.08 10.79
CA GLU A 214 9.27 -3.08 9.97
C GLU A 214 9.70 -1.68 9.54
N SER A 215 8.78 -0.94 8.94
CA SER A 215 9.07 0.37 8.33
C SER A 215 9.58 1.38 9.35
N LEU A 216 8.94 1.46 10.52
CA LEU A 216 9.35 2.40 11.57
C LEU A 216 10.69 1.99 12.19
N LEU A 217 10.90 0.68 12.40
CA LEU A 217 12.15 0.16 12.96
C LEU A 217 13.35 0.41 12.05
N VAL A 218 13.21 0.17 10.73
CA VAL A 218 14.25 0.45 9.74
C VAL A 218 14.56 1.95 9.68
N ASN A 219 13.52 2.79 9.64
CA ASN A 219 13.67 4.24 9.61
C ASN A 219 14.38 4.75 10.87
N LEU A 220 13.87 4.40 12.06
CA LEU A 220 14.44 4.86 13.32
C LEU A 220 15.86 4.34 13.56
N SER A 221 16.15 3.09 13.17
CA SER A 221 17.51 2.53 13.25
C SER A 221 18.49 3.29 12.35
N THR A 222 18.05 3.67 11.14
CA THR A 222 18.84 4.51 10.23
C THR A 222 19.06 5.90 10.82
N LEU A 223 18.04 6.50 11.45
CA LEU A 223 18.20 7.81 12.10
C LEU A 223 19.16 7.77 13.28
N TYR A 224 19.13 6.69 14.07
CA TYR A 224 20.10 6.52 15.16
C TYR A 224 21.53 6.39 14.66
N GLU A 225 21.77 5.71 13.52
CA GLU A 225 23.08 5.67 12.88
C GLU A 225 23.55 7.04 12.40
N LEU A 226 22.64 7.83 11.82
CA LEU A 226 22.93 9.18 11.32
C LEU A 226 23.21 10.18 12.45
N GLU A 227 22.55 10.04 13.61
CA GLU A 227 22.68 11.00 14.71
C GLU A 227 23.92 10.78 15.58
N SER A 228 24.33 9.53 15.84
CA SER A 228 25.27 9.24 16.93
C SER A 228 26.10 7.98 16.76
N ASN A 229 27.35 8.05 17.25
CA ASN A 229 28.23 6.90 17.48
C ASN A 229 27.67 5.90 18.51
N ASN A 230 26.70 6.28 19.35
CA ASN A 230 26.07 5.39 20.35
C ASN A 230 24.74 4.75 19.86
N SER A 231 24.57 4.64 18.54
CA SER A 231 23.38 4.04 17.90
C SER A 231 23.08 2.62 18.40
N LYS A 232 24.13 1.84 18.73
CA LYS A 232 24.01 0.46 19.26
C LYS A 232 23.18 0.38 20.53
N HIS A 233 23.40 1.28 21.50
CA HIS A 233 22.63 1.26 22.75
C HIS A 233 21.14 1.57 22.50
N LYS A 234 20.84 2.52 21.60
CA LYS A 234 19.46 2.87 21.26
C LYS A 234 18.75 1.70 20.54
N LYS A 235 19.42 1.03 19.61
CA LYS A 235 18.92 -0.18 18.93
C LYS A 235 18.69 -1.35 19.89
N LEU A 236 19.57 -1.55 20.88
CA LEU A 236 19.35 -2.56 21.92
C LEU A 236 18.14 -2.25 22.81
N ASN A 237 17.89 -0.98 23.09
CA ASN A 237 16.67 -0.57 23.78
C ASN A 237 15.41 -0.83 22.93
N LEU A 238 15.46 -0.57 21.62
CA LEU A 238 14.36 -0.96 20.71
C LEU A 238 14.12 -2.47 20.74
N LEU A 239 15.17 -3.29 20.71
CA LEU A 239 15.05 -4.75 20.82
C LEU A 239 14.38 -5.18 22.13
N ARG A 240 14.71 -4.53 23.25
CA ARG A 240 14.04 -4.77 24.54
C ARG A 240 12.55 -4.41 24.49
N LEU A 241 12.19 -3.30 23.84
CA LEU A 241 10.79 -2.92 23.65
C LEU A 241 10.04 -3.91 22.76
N ILE A 242 10.67 -4.39 21.68
CA ILE A 242 10.11 -5.43 20.80
C ILE A 242 9.87 -6.70 21.60
N ASN A 243 10.84 -7.19 22.36
CA ASN A 243 10.65 -8.40 23.17
C ASN A 243 9.55 -8.24 24.23
N LYS A 244 9.40 -7.04 24.80
CA LYS A 244 8.37 -6.76 25.81
C LYS A 244 6.96 -6.68 25.23
N TYR A 245 6.79 -6.01 24.09
CA TYR A 245 5.46 -5.72 23.55
C TYR A 245 5.09 -6.63 22.38
N LYS A 246 6.03 -7.09 21.58
CA LYS A 246 5.78 -7.83 20.34
C LYS A 246 6.82 -8.95 20.13
N PRO A 247 6.86 -9.97 21.03
CA PRO A 247 7.86 -11.04 20.97
C PRO A 247 7.72 -11.92 19.71
N ASP A 248 6.49 -12.10 19.21
CA ASP A 248 6.20 -12.92 18.03
C ASP A 248 6.31 -12.16 16.70
N LEU A 249 7.11 -11.08 16.67
CA LEU A 249 7.26 -10.26 15.48
C LEU A 249 8.01 -11.03 14.38
N ASN A 250 7.25 -11.65 13.46
CA ASN A 250 7.75 -12.43 12.31
C ASN A 250 8.36 -11.52 11.23
N MET A 251 9.51 -10.92 11.53
CA MET A 251 10.30 -10.10 10.61
C MET A 251 11.78 -10.33 10.92
N ASP A 252 12.68 -10.09 9.96
CA ASP A 252 14.11 -10.17 10.22
C ASP A 252 14.57 -8.96 11.05
N LEU A 253 14.54 -9.13 12.38
CA LEU A 253 14.93 -8.09 13.33
C LEU A 253 16.39 -7.66 13.18
N LYS A 254 17.27 -8.52 12.66
CA LYS A 254 18.67 -8.16 12.44
C LYS A 254 18.78 -7.14 11.32
N VAL A 255 18.04 -7.36 10.24
CA VAL A 255 17.93 -6.42 9.11
C VAL A 255 17.26 -5.13 9.57
N CYS A 256 16.14 -5.23 10.29
CA CYS A 256 15.37 -4.05 10.73
C CYS A 256 16.18 -3.13 11.65
N LEU A 257 16.90 -3.73 12.61
CA LEU A 257 17.69 -2.98 13.60
C LEU A 257 19.12 -2.71 13.12
N LYS A 258 19.51 -3.23 11.95
CA LYS A 258 20.89 -3.20 11.42
C LYS A 258 21.90 -3.56 12.52
N LEU A 259 21.72 -4.73 13.12
CA LEU A 259 22.55 -5.23 14.22
C LEU A 259 23.74 -6.06 13.75
N ASP A 260 23.90 -6.24 12.43
CA ASP A 260 25.02 -6.98 11.88
C ASP A 260 26.34 -6.26 12.18
N SER A 261 27.24 -7.06 12.76
CA SER A 261 28.63 -6.76 13.01
C SER A 261 29.32 -6.41 11.71
N THR A 262 29.96 -5.25 11.70
CA THR A 262 31.19 -5.03 10.91
C THR A 262 32.08 -6.26 11.10
N ASN A 263 32.21 -7.09 10.06
CA ASN A 263 33.39 -7.95 9.90
C ASN A 263 34.54 -7.09 9.39
#